data_AF-A0A7Y4IJD7-F1
#
_entry.id   AF-A0A7Y4IJD7-F1
#
_cell.length_a   1.000
_cell.length_b   1.000
_cell.length_c   1.000
_cell.angle_alpha   90.00
_cell.angle_beta   90.00
_cell.angle_gamma   90.00
#
_symmetry.space_group_name_H-M   'P 1'
#
loop_
_entity.id
_entity.type
_entity.pdbx_description
1 polymer ?
#
loop_
_entity_poly.entity_id
_entity_poly.type
_entity_poly.pdbx_seq_one_letter_code
_entity_poly.pdbx_strand_id
1 'polypeptide(L)'
;MNLIEPCVLAGAVMGTLTGAVLGFPHGLLWGLGGMATGFVGGVLVLPFVILFLVMAGMALFFWPRHLLRRLRSTRPGADDAPRGHGEH
;
A
#
# COMPACT_ATOMS: atom_id res chain seq x y z
N MET A 1 -18.16 -10.37 8.66
CA MET A 1 -16.90 -11.02 9.04
C MET A 1 -15.81 -9.94 9.05
N ASN A 2 -15.20 -9.66 10.20
CA ASN A 2 -14.22 -8.58 10.32
C ASN A 2 -12.94 -8.94 9.56
N LEU A 3 -12.45 -8.07 8.66
CA LEU A 3 -11.23 -8.30 7.87
C LEU A 3 -9.96 -8.46 8.74
N ILE A 4 -10.04 -8.11 10.02
CA ILE A 4 -8.93 -8.23 10.98
C ILE A 4 -8.53 -9.69 11.17
N GLU A 5 -9.49 -10.62 11.24
CA GLU A 5 -9.25 -12.04 11.49
C GLU A 5 -8.43 -12.70 10.36
N PRO A 6 -8.79 -12.59 9.06
CA PRO A 6 -7.97 -13.15 8.00
C PRO A 6 -6.62 -12.43 7.84
N CYS A 7 -6.53 -11.13 8.14
CA CYS A 7 -5.26 -10.41 8.09
C CYS A 7 -4.28 -10.90 9.16
N VAL A 8 -4.73 -11.07 10.40
CA VAL A 8 -3.90 -11.61 11.48
C VAL A 8 -3.44 -13.03 11.15
N LEU A 9 -4.34 -13.85 10.61
CA LEU A 9 -4.02 -15.22 10.18
C LEU A 9 -2.96 -15.23 9.06
N ALA A 10 -3.09 -14.36 8.06
CA ALA A 10 -2.13 -14.25 6.97
C ALA A 10 -0.74 -13.81 7.47
N GLY A 11 -0.67 -12.86 8.40
CA GLY A 11 0.59 -12.41 9.00
C GLY A 11 1.27 -13.46 9.84
N ALA A 12 0.50 -14.20 10.62
CA ALA A 12 0.98 -15.35 11.38
C ALA A 12 1.59 -16.42 10.47
N VAL A 13 0.91 -16.78 9.38
CA VAL A 13 1.38 -17.81 8.44
C VAL A 13 2.63 -17.35 7.68
N MET A 14 2.62 -16.13 7.15
CA MET A 14 3.79 -15.60 6.44
C MET A 14 5.00 -15.39 7.37
N GLY A 15 4.74 -14.93 8.59
CA GLY A 15 5.77 -14.72 9.61
C GLY A 15 6.42 -16.02 10.07
N THR A 16 5.61 -17.05 10.36
CA THR A 16 6.12 -18.39 10.75
C THR A 16 6.93 -19.03 9.63
N LEU A 17 6.45 -18.98 8.38
CA LEU A 17 7.16 -19.52 7.22
C LEU A 17 8.50 -18.80 7.01
N THR A 18 8.50 -17.47 7.02
CA THR A 18 9.73 -16.67 6.84
C THR A 18 10.72 -16.95 7.97
N GLY A 19 10.25 -16.99 9.22
CA GLY A 19 11.06 -17.29 10.38
C GLY A 19 11.63 -18.71 10.38
N ALA A 20 10.84 -19.71 9.97
CA ALA A 20 11.29 -21.08 9.81
C ALA A 20 12.35 -21.20 8.72
N VAL A 21 12.15 -20.57 7.55
CA VAL A 21 13.10 -20.58 6.44
C VAL A 21 14.43 -19.93 6.83
N LEU A 22 14.40 -18.83 7.56
CA LEU A 22 15.62 -18.14 8.04
C LEU A 22 16.32 -18.91 9.17
N GLY A 23 15.58 -19.61 10.02
CA GLY A 23 16.14 -20.38 11.15
C GLY A 23 16.64 -21.78 10.77
N PHE A 24 16.05 -22.42 9.76
CA PHE A 24 16.42 -23.77 9.32
C PHE A 24 17.92 -23.98 9.00
N PRO A 25 18.61 -23.06 8.30
CA PRO A 25 20.03 -23.25 7.98
C PRO A 25 20.95 -23.23 9.22
N HIS A 26 20.47 -22.74 10.36
CA HIS A 26 21.23 -22.72 11.63
C HIS A 26 20.90 -23.92 12.54
N GLY A 27 20.09 -24.87 12.06
CA GLY A 27 19.72 -26.09 12.78
C GLY A 27 18.26 -26.11 13.29
N LEU A 28 17.80 -27.28 13.71
CA LEU A 28 16.38 -27.55 14.00
C LEU A 28 15.82 -26.69 15.16
N LEU A 29 16.64 -26.42 16.18
CA LEU A 29 16.30 -25.52 17.30
C LEU A 29 16.22 -24.05 16.88
N TRP A 30 17.10 -23.61 15.97
CA TRP A 30 17.06 -22.27 15.39
C TRP A 30 15.88 -22.10 14.43
N GLY A 31 15.49 -23.16 13.71
CA GLY A 31 14.26 -23.20 12.93
C GLY A 31 13.00 -23.02 13.80
N LEU A 32 12.92 -23.71 14.94
CA LEU A 32 11.81 -23.55 15.90
C LEU A 32 11.77 -22.15 16.52
N GLY A 33 12.93 -21.63 16.93
CA GLY A 33 13.06 -20.27 17.44
C GLY A 33 12.65 -19.23 16.39
N GLY A 34 13.15 -19.38 15.17
CA GLY A 34 12.78 -18.56 14.03
C GLY A 34 11.28 -18.60 13.73
N MET A 35 10.62 -19.75 13.84
CA MET A 35 9.18 -19.88 13.64
C MET A 35 8.37 -19.10 14.71
N ALA A 36 8.77 -19.18 15.98
CA ALA A 36 8.13 -18.45 17.07
C ALA A 36 8.37 -16.93 16.97
N THR A 37 9.61 -16.50 16.73
CA THR A 37 9.95 -15.08 16.55
C THR A 37 9.31 -14.53 15.26
N GLY A 38 9.23 -15.35 14.22
CA GLY A 38 8.58 -15.04 12.96
C GLY A 38 7.07 -14.91 13.09
N PHE A 39 6.41 -15.73 13.91
CA PHE A 39 4.98 -15.57 14.22
C PHE A 39 4.72 -14.22 14.91
N VAL A 40 5.45 -13.95 15.99
CA VAL A 40 5.30 -12.71 16.77
C VAL A 40 5.63 -11.49 15.92
N GLY A 41 6.74 -11.56 15.19
CA GLY A 41 7.18 -10.52 14.26
C GLY A 41 6.18 -10.33 13.12
N GLY A 42 5.69 -11.40 12.51
CA GLY A 42 4.71 -11.35 11.44
C GLY A 42 3.39 -10.71 11.87
N VAL A 43 2.85 -11.09 13.02
CA VAL A 43 1.61 -10.49 13.56
C VAL A 43 1.80 -9.01 13.91
N LEU A 44 2.96 -8.60 14.45
CA LEU A 44 3.24 -7.20 14.75
C LEU A 44 3.57 -6.35 13.52
N VAL A 45 4.32 -6.91 12.56
CA VAL A 45 4.86 -6.18 11.41
C VAL A 45 3.88 -6.13 10.25
N LEU A 46 3.04 -7.16 10.05
CA LEU A 46 2.05 -7.16 8.97
C LEU A 46 1.11 -5.94 8.97
N PRO A 47 0.49 -5.49 10.08
CA PRO A 47 -0.34 -4.29 10.07
C PRO A 47 0.46 -3.03 9.71
N PHE A 48 1.73 -2.93 10.13
CA PHE A 48 2.62 -1.84 9.74
C PHE A 48 2.96 -1.88 8.25
N VAL A 49 3.23 -3.05 7.69
CA VAL A 49 3.50 -3.22 6.26
C VAL A 49 2.28 -2.87 5.43
N ILE A 50 1.08 -3.29 5.85
CA ILE A 50 -0.17 -2.93 5.16
C ILE A 50 -0.41 -1.42 5.23
N LEU A 51 -0.25 -0.79 6.39
CA LEU A 51 -0.34 0.67 6.52
C LEU A 51 0.66 1.38 5.60
N PHE A 52 1.90 0.90 5.56
CA PHE A 52 2.92 1.44 4.67
C PHE A 52 2.55 1.25 3.20
N LEU A 53 2.03 0.08 2.81
CA LEU A 53 1.61 -0.20 1.43
C LEU A 53 0.42 0.66 1.01
N VAL A 54 -0.53 0.89 1.91
CA VAL A 54 -1.67 1.80 1.69
C VAL A 54 -1.17 3.23 1.55
N MET A 55 -0.27 3.68 2.42
CA MET A 55 0.26 5.04 2.39
C MET A 55 1.13 5.27 1.14
N ALA A 56 1.99 4.31 0.79
CA ALA A 56 2.78 4.30 -0.43
C ALA A 56 1.89 4.25 -1.67
N GLY A 57 0.84 3.42 -1.67
CA GLY A 57 -0.15 3.34 -2.74
C GLY A 57 -0.91 4.65 -2.92
N MET A 58 -1.35 5.28 -1.84
CA MET A 58 -1.95 6.61 -1.86
C MET A 58 -0.99 7.65 -2.43
N ALA A 59 0.27 7.65 -2.00
CA ALA A 59 1.29 8.56 -2.52
C ALA A 59 1.56 8.33 -4.02
N LEU A 60 1.69 7.06 -4.43
CA LEU A 60 1.89 6.67 -5.83
C LEU A 60 0.69 7.04 -6.70
N PHE A 61 -0.54 6.95 -6.20
CA PHE A 61 -1.75 7.32 -6.95
C PHE A 61 -2.00 8.83 -6.98
N PHE A 62 -1.55 9.57 -5.96
CA PHE A 62 -1.62 11.04 -5.94
C PHE A 62 -0.73 11.65 -7.03
N TRP A 63 0.44 11.07 -7.30
CA TRP A 63 1.41 11.56 -8.28
C TRP A 63 0.87 11.67 -9.72
N PRO A 64 0.31 10.62 -10.37
CA PRO A 64 -0.25 10.70 -11.71
C PRO A 64 -1.54 11.52 -11.74
N ARG A 65 -2.37 11.49 -10.68
CA ARG A 65 -3.60 12.30 -10.62
C ARG A 65 -3.30 13.80 -10.56
N HIS A 66 -2.23 14.21 -9.89
CA HIS A 66 -1.78 15.60 -9.90
C HIS A 66 -1.19 16.00 -11.25
N LEU A 67 -0.45 15.12 -11.93
CA LEU A 67 -0.01 15.39 -13.31
C LEU A 67 -1.19 15.49 -14.29
N LEU A 68 -2.18 14.60 -14.19
CA LEU A 68 -3.40 14.63 -15.00
C LEU A 68 -4.24 15.88 -14.74
N ARG A 69 -4.33 16.35 -13.48
CA ARG A 69 -4.98 17.63 -13.16
C ARG A 69 -4.21 18.83 -13.72
N ARG A 70 -2.88 18.81 -13.71
CA ARG A 70 -2.08 19.87 -14.37
C ARG A 70 -2.33 19.88 -15.88
N LEU A 71 -2.26 18.73 -16.56
CA LEU A 71 -2.56 18.60 -18.00
C LEU A 71 -4.00 19.02 -18.35
N ARG A 72 -4.99 18.70 -17.49
CA ARG A 72 -6.38 19.13 -17.69
C ARG A 72 -6.57 20.64 -17.51
N SER A 73 -5.82 21.25 -16.58
CA SER A 73 -5.84 22.71 -16.38
C SER A 73 -5.09 23.48 -17.47
N THR A 74 -4.21 22.81 -18.22
CA THR A 74 -3.52 23.38 -19.39
C THR A 74 -4.27 23.12 -20.71
N ARG A 75 -5.59 22.91 -20.67
CA ARG A 75 -6.45 23.05 -21.85
C ARG A 75 -7.16 24.41 -21.82
N PRO A 76 -6.46 25.54 -22.07
CA PRO A 76 -7.10 26.79 -22.45
C PRO A 76 -7.62 26.62 -23.88
N GLY A 77 -8.87 26.95 -24.13
CA GLY A 77 -9.41 26.94 -25.48
C GLY A 77 -10.90 26.69 -25.61
N ALA A 78 -11.71 27.17 -24.67
CA ALA A 78 -13.16 27.25 -24.86
C ALA A 78 -13.75 28.59 -24.37
N ASP A 79 -12.92 29.63 -24.19
CA ASP A 79 -13.36 30.95 -23.70
C ASP A 79 -13.15 32.11 -24.70
N ASP A 80 -12.78 31.83 -25.95
CA ASP A 80 -12.68 32.88 -26.98
C ASP A 80 -13.86 32.81 -27.96
N ALA A 81 -15.08 33.00 -27.44
CA ALA A 81 -16.22 33.39 -28.26
C ALA A 81 -16.48 34.89 -28.02
N PRO A 82 -16.14 35.78 -28.97
CA PRO A 82 -16.39 37.20 -28.82
C PRO A 82 -17.90 37.44 -28.93
N ARG A 83 -18.57 37.69 -27.80
CA ARG A 83 -19.93 38.23 -27.81
C ARG A 83 -19.87 39.71 -28.16
N GLY A 84 -19.66 39.96 -29.45
CA GLY A 84 -20.01 41.21 -30.07
C GLY A 84 -21.52 41.25 -30.38
N HIS A 85 -22.11 42.39 -30.01
CA HIS A 85 -23.12 43.13 -30.77
C HIS A 85 -24.62 42.92 -30.50
N GLY A 86 -25.23 44.01 -30.00
CA GLY A 86 -26.56 44.51 -30.39
C GLY A 86 -27.71 44.21 -29.43
N GLU A 87 -28.64 45.11 -29.09
CA GLU A 87 -28.87 46.53 -29.41
C GLU A 87 -29.72 47.12 -28.26
N HIS A 88 -29.57 48.42 -28.03
CA HIS A 88 -30.40 49.26 -27.15
C HIS A 88 -31.56 49.86 -27.94
#